data_AF-A0A7Y7CAG7-F1
#
_entry.id   AF-A0A7Y7CAG7-F1
#
_cell.length_a   1.000
_cell.length_b   1.000
_cell.length_c   1.000
_cell.angle_alpha   90.00
_cell.angle_beta   90.00
_cell.angle_gamma   90.00
#
_symmetry.space_group_name_H-M   'P 1'
#
loop_
_entity.id
_entity.type
_entity.pdbx_description
1 polymer ?
#
loop_
_entity_poly.entity_id
_entity_poly.type
_entity_poly.pdbx_seq_one_letter_code
_entity_poly.pdbx_strand_id
1 'polypeptide(L)'
;MRTPLLFTLATTTLLTLSAHAKDPALGATTFTVYEAFLSPAQEPGEESETPKLLEKSLGATAPSTPREARKSRGHGALKFTKDLTRAYVEFEMKGVNPADILMFHIHCGPPGVLGPVVVDFGELGNLSKTLSEGKLSVELTNANVVFIKDMKGMKPGLPESCPAELGFLAQTKTLASLESLARKGVLYFNLHTKAHTYYGEMRGQLYAAQP
;
A
#
# COMPACT_ATOMS: atom_id res chain seq x y z
N MET A 1 -49.65 -30.21 -48.63
CA MET A 1 -49.54 -28.85 -48.04
C MET A 1 -48.83 -29.01 -46.70
N ARG A 2 -47.62 -28.43 -46.55
CA ARG A 2 -46.80 -28.52 -45.33
C ARG A 2 -47.04 -27.26 -44.49
N THR A 3 -47.54 -27.43 -43.27
CA THR A 3 -47.72 -26.36 -42.28
C THR A 3 -46.36 -25.99 -41.68
N PRO A 4 -46.00 -24.69 -41.56
CA PRO A 4 -44.77 -24.31 -40.88
C PRO A 4 -45.04 -24.25 -39.37
N LEU A 5 -44.18 -24.94 -38.60
CA LEU A 5 -44.13 -24.85 -37.14
C LEU A 5 -43.38 -23.55 -36.79
N LEU A 6 -44.08 -22.57 -36.22
CA LEU A 6 -43.48 -21.35 -35.68
C LEU A 6 -42.78 -21.68 -34.35
N PHE A 7 -41.45 -21.69 -34.35
CA PHE A 7 -40.66 -21.70 -33.13
C PHE A 7 -40.69 -20.29 -32.51
N THR A 8 -41.38 -20.15 -31.38
CA THR A 8 -41.31 -18.97 -30.52
C THR A 8 -40.01 -19.00 -29.73
N LEU A 9 -39.06 -18.16 -30.13
CA LEU A 9 -37.83 -17.91 -29.38
C LEU A 9 -38.17 -17.06 -28.15
N ALA A 10 -38.28 -17.70 -26.98
CA ALA A 10 -38.45 -16.99 -25.71
C ALA A 10 -37.13 -16.31 -25.33
N THR A 11 -36.99 -15.03 -25.62
CA THR A 11 -35.92 -14.18 -25.09
C THR A 11 -36.14 -13.98 -23.59
N THR A 12 -35.47 -14.77 -22.77
CA THR A 12 -35.30 -14.52 -21.33
C THR A 12 -34.48 -13.25 -21.15
N THR A 13 -35.16 -12.12 -20.95
CA THR A 13 -34.52 -10.91 -20.45
C THR A 13 -34.06 -11.17 -19.02
N LEU A 14 -32.77 -11.45 -18.85
CA LEU A 14 -32.10 -11.39 -17.54
C LEU A 14 -32.16 -9.94 -17.07
N LEU A 15 -33.19 -9.61 -16.30
CA LEU A 15 -33.23 -8.40 -15.49
C LEU A 15 -32.11 -8.54 -14.47
N THR A 16 -30.99 -7.85 -14.70
CA THR A 16 -29.95 -7.69 -13.70
C THR A 16 -30.58 -6.98 -12.52
N LEU A 17 -30.90 -7.73 -11.46
CA LEU A 17 -31.29 -7.15 -10.18
C LEU A 17 -30.16 -6.19 -9.78
N SER A 18 -30.50 -4.90 -9.69
CA SER A 18 -29.63 -3.88 -9.14
C SER A 18 -29.14 -4.35 -7.77
N ALA A 19 -27.82 -4.49 -7.60
CA ALA A 19 -27.18 -4.84 -6.34
C ALA A 19 -27.32 -3.66 -5.36
N HIS A 20 -28.54 -3.39 -4.89
CA HIS A 20 -28.77 -2.43 -3.83
C HIS A 20 -28.35 -3.04 -2.50
N ALA A 21 -27.54 -2.31 -1.73
CA ALA A 21 -27.34 -2.62 -0.33
C ALA A 21 -28.70 -2.57 0.38
N LYS A 22 -29.01 -3.58 1.20
CA LYS A 22 -30.24 -3.63 2.01
C LYS A 22 -30.30 -2.45 3.00
N ASP A 23 -29.13 -1.97 3.41
CA ASP A 23 -28.94 -0.80 4.25
C ASP A 23 -27.64 -0.07 3.80
N PRO A 24 -27.70 1.20 3.37
CA PRO A 24 -26.52 1.99 3.02
C PRO A 24 -25.47 2.10 4.15
N ALA A 25 -25.89 2.04 5.42
CA ALA A 25 -24.98 2.15 6.57
C ALA A 25 -23.98 0.98 6.66
N LEU A 26 -24.27 -0.15 6.01
CA LEU A 26 -23.34 -1.28 5.89
C LEU A 26 -22.04 -0.89 5.18
N GLY A 27 -22.02 0.22 4.43
CA GLY A 27 -20.82 0.74 3.80
C GLY A 27 -19.68 1.03 4.80
N ALA A 28 -20.01 1.40 6.04
CA ALA A 28 -19.04 1.72 7.08
C ALA A 28 -18.43 0.47 7.76
N THR A 29 -19.06 -0.70 7.62
CA THR A 29 -18.65 -1.94 8.31
C THR A 29 -18.34 -3.09 7.36
N THR A 30 -18.43 -2.85 6.05
CA THR A 30 -18.00 -3.78 5.00
C THR A 30 -16.74 -3.25 4.35
N PHE A 31 -15.85 -4.15 3.94
CA PHE A 31 -14.50 -3.77 3.55
C PHE A 31 -14.14 -4.22 2.13
N THR A 32 -13.38 -3.40 1.43
CA THR A 32 -12.48 -3.86 0.35
C THR A 32 -11.12 -4.10 0.98
N VAL A 33 -10.61 -5.33 0.87
CA VAL A 33 -9.35 -5.73 1.53
C VAL A 33 -8.26 -5.93 0.51
N TYR A 34 -7.12 -5.30 0.77
CA TYR A 34 -5.85 -5.54 0.09
C TYR A 34 -4.87 -6.13 1.09
N GLU A 35 -3.97 -6.97 0.62
CA GLU A 35 -2.91 -7.54 1.44
C GLU A 35 -1.56 -7.50 0.73
N ALA A 36 -0.50 -7.65 1.51
CA ALA A 36 0.85 -7.82 1.03
C ALA A 36 1.63 -8.74 1.96
N PHE A 37 2.42 -9.64 1.38
CA PHE A 37 3.46 -10.37 2.08
C PHE A 37 4.78 -9.65 1.83
N LEU A 38 5.41 -9.15 2.90
CA LEU A 38 6.65 -8.40 2.81
C LEU A 38 7.85 -9.33 2.87
N SER A 39 8.83 -9.06 2.02
CA SER A 39 10.13 -9.74 2.07
C SER A 39 11.25 -8.87 1.49
N PRO A 40 12.50 -9.09 1.91
CA PRO A 40 13.70 -8.50 1.29
C PRO A 40 13.78 -8.71 -0.23
N ALA A 41 13.22 -9.80 -0.75
CA ALA A 41 13.30 -10.15 -2.17
C ALA A 41 12.53 -9.18 -3.09
N GLN A 42 11.59 -8.40 -2.54
CA GLN A 42 10.83 -7.41 -3.31
C GLN A 42 11.53 -6.05 -3.39
N GLU A 43 12.64 -5.85 -2.68
CA GLU A 43 13.41 -4.61 -2.76
C GLU A 43 14.02 -4.43 -4.15
N PRO A 44 13.98 -3.22 -4.72
CA PRO A 44 14.49 -3.00 -6.08
C PRO A 44 16.02 -2.94 -6.14
N GLY A 45 16.72 -2.80 -5.01
CA GLY A 45 18.18 -2.75 -4.93
C GLY A 45 18.72 -3.11 -3.55
N GLU A 46 20.04 -3.22 -3.43
CA GLU A 46 20.76 -3.39 -2.18
C GLU A 46 21.16 -2.04 -1.58
N GLU A 47 21.34 -1.99 -0.26
CA GLU A 47 21.73 -0.74 0.42
C GLU A 47 23.07 -0.19 -0.12
N SER A 48 23.99 -1.06 -0.54
CA SER A 48 25.26 -0.69 -1.18
C SER A 48 25.11 0.00 -2.54
N GLU A 49 23.92 -0.06 -3.15
CA GLU A 49 23.60 0.59 -4.43
C GLU A 49 22.97 1.98 -4.23
N THR A 50 22.87 2.44 -2.98
CA THR A 50 22.42 3.80 -2.66
C THR A 50 23.27 4.81 -3.43
N PRO A 51 22.67 5.75 -4.18
CA PRO A 51 23.44 6.76 -4.90
C PRO A 51 24.31 7.58 -3.94
N LYS A 52 25.60 7.73 -4.23
CA LYS A 52 26.58 8.47 -3.40
C LYS A 52 26.12 9.86 -2.96
N LEU A 53 25.36 10.56 -3.81
CA LEU A 53 24.81 11.88 -3.51
C LEU A 53 23.75 11.85 -2.39
N LEU A 54 23.12 10.69 -2.17
CA LEU A 54 22.06 10.47 -1.20
C LEU A 54 22.54 9.73 0.06
N GLU A 55 23.69 9.04 0.01
CA GLU A 55 24.25 8.26 1.15
C GLU A 55 24.33 9.07 2.45
N LYS A 56 24.76 10.34 2.38
CA LYS A 56 24.88 11.19 3.58
C LYS A 56 23.53 11.49 4.25
N SER A 57 22.45 11.55 3.47
CA SER A 57 21.12 11.93 3.95
C SER A 57 20.18 10.74 4.17
N LEU A 58 20.33 9.67 3.40
CA LEU A 58 19.40 8.55 3.32
C LEU A 58 20.10 7.18 3.40
N GLY A 59 21.43 7.15 3.55
CA GLY A 59 22.17 5.91 3.68
C GLY A 59 22.06 5.30 5.08
N ALA A 60 22.35 4.01 5.16
CA ALA A 60 22.40 3.26 6.41
C ALA A 60 23.36 3.84 7.45
N THR A 61 22.96 3.70 8.72
CA THR A 61 23.74 4.06 9.91
C THR A 61 24.29 2.84 10.66
N ALA A 62 23.97 1.64 10.16
CA ALA A 62 24.50 0.36 10.62
C ALA A 62 24.92 -0.51 9.42
N PRO A 63 25.77 -1.53 9.62
CA PRO A 63 26.17 -2.42 8.52
C PRO A 63 24.96 -3.11 7.87
N SER A 64 24.86 -3.02 6.53
CA SER A 64 23.79 -3.64 5.75
C SER A 64 23.96 -5.15 5.62
N THR A 65 22.87 -5.90 5.64
CA THR A 65 22.83 -7.34 5.33
C THR A 65 22.26 -7.61 3.93
N PRO A 66 22.93 -8.39 3.05
CA PRO A 66 22.41 -8.68 1.71
C PRO A 66 20.99 -9.28 1.74
N ARG A 67 20.16 -8.98 0.73
CA ARG A 67 18.75 -9.45 0.68
C ARG A 67 18.57 -10.94 0.92
N GLU A 68 19.48 -11.76 0.38
CA GLU A 68 19.37 -13.22 0.46
C GLU A 68 19.64 -13.75 1.87
N ALA A 69 20.40 -13.02 2.68
CA ALA A 69 20.71 -13.37 4.06
C ALA A 69 19.65 -12.83 5.05
N ARG A 70 18.79 -11.89 4.62
CA ARG A 70 17.75 -11.30 5.47
C ARG A 70 16.58 -12.27 5.69
N LYS A 71 16.26 -12.48 6.97
CA LYS A 71 15.15 -13.35 7.42
C LYS A 71 13.87 -12.56 7.73
N SER A 72 13.90 -11.25 7.54
CA SER A 72 12.75 -10.37 7.77
C SER A 72 11.57 -10.78 6.90
N ARG A 73 10.38 -10.86 7.51
CA ARG A 73 9.11 -11.18 6.87
C ARG A 73 8.02 -10.34 7.49
N GLY A 74 7.04 -9.98 6.70
CA GLY A 74 5.83 -9.33 7.22
C GLY A 74 4.59 -9.73 6.44
N HIS A 75 3.44 -9.48 7.05
CA HIS A 75 2.14 -9.51 6.41
C HIS A 75 1.41 -8.22 6.79
N GLY A 76 0.81 -7.57 5.80
CA GLY A 76 0.03 -6.37 6.02
C GLY A 76 -1.30 -6.46 5.30
N ALA A 77 -2.36 -5.98 5.92
CA ALA A 77 -3.68 -5.80 5.34
C ALA A 77 -4.06 -4.32 5.37
N LEU A 78 -4.60 -3.83 4.26
CA LEU A 78 -5.19 -2.51 4.13
C LEU A 78 -6.67 -2.67 3.77
N LYS A 79 -7.54 -2.30 4.70
CA LYS A 79 -8.99 -2.48 4.61
C LYS A 79 -9.66 -1.13 4.45
N PHE A 80 -10.31 -0.88 3.33
CA PHE A 80 -11.12 0.32 3.13
C PHE A 80 -12.57 0.02 3.45
N THR A 81 -13.25 0.86 4.23
CA THR A 81 -14.72 0.79 4.31
C THR A 81 -15.30 1.00 2.91
N LYS A 82 -16.41 0.33 2.58
CA LYS A 82 -17.06 0.47 1.26
C LYS A 82 -17.59 1.88 1.00
N ASP A 83 -17.83 2.66 2.05
CA ASP A 83 -18.16 4.09 1.95
C ASP A 83 -16.93 5.03 1.89
N LEU A 84 -15.72 4.47 1.97
CA LEU A 84 -14.42 5.17 1.87
C LEU A 84 -14.20 6.27 2.93
N THR A 85 -14.96 6.22 4.03
CA THR A 85 -14.81 7.18 5.14
C THR A 85 -13.66 6.83 6.07
N ARG A 86 -13.26 5.56 6.11
CA ARG A 86 -12.18 5.01 6.95
C ARG A 86 -11.38 3.96 6.20
N ALA A 87 -10.13 3.81 6.60
CA ALA A 87 -9.33 2.64 6.26
C ALA A 87 -8.60 2.13 7.50
N TYR A 88 -8.28 0.84 7.52
CA TYR A 88 -7.60 0.19 8.63
C TYR A 88 -6.38 -0.53 8.10
N VAL A 89 -5.25 -0.34 8.77
CA VAL A 89 -4.00 -1.05 8.50
C VAL A 89 -3.77 -2.01 9.65
N GLU A 90 -3.62 -3.28 9.31
CA GLU A 90 -3.12 -4.32 10.21
C GLU A 90 -1.79 -4.80 9.64
N PHE A 91 -0.77 -4.88 10.47
CA PHE A 91 0.54 -5.33 10.05
C PHE A 91 1.19 -6.19 11.11
N GLU A 92 1.88 -7.23 10.68
CA GLU A 92 2.73 -8.06 11.53
C GLU A 92 4.07 -8.35 10.87
N MET A 93 5.11 -8.51 11.68
CA MET A 93 6.47 -8.77 11.23
C MET A 93 7.22 -9.76 12.11
N LYS A 94 8.22 -10.42 11.51
CA LYS A 94 9.19 -11.30 12.17
C LYS A 94 10.57 -11.04 11.61
N GLY A 95 11.61 -11.31 12.41
CA GLY A 95 13.00 -11.23 11.98
C GLY A 95 13.55 -9.80 11.86
N VAL A 96 12.88 -8.82 12.46
CA VAL A 96 13.34 -7.42 12.56
C VAL A 96 13.37 -7.03 14.03
N ASN A 97 14.45 -6.39 14.48
CA ASN A 97 14.54 -5.82 15.81
C ASN A 97 13.77 -4.47 15.85
N PRO A 98 12.72 -4.31 16.68
CA PRO A 98 11.95 -3.06 16.71
C PRO A 98 12.78 -1.81 17.01
N ALA A 99 13.88 -1.94 17.76
CA ALA A 99 14.76 -0.83 18.11
C ALA A 99 15.58 -0.29 16.92
N ASP A 100 15.62 -1.03 15.81
CA ASP A 100 16.34 -0.65 14.60
C ASP A 100 15.44 -0.06 13.51
N ILE A 101 14.12 -0.05 13.73
CA ILE A 101 13.14 0.52 12.79
C ILE A 101 13.25 2.03 12.82
N LEU A 102 13.43 2.62 11.64
CA LEU A 102 13.49 4.06 11.45
C LEU A 102 12.20 4.61 10.84
N MET A 103 11.68 3.91 9.82
CA MET A 103 10.55 4.38 9.03
C MET A 103 9.69 3.20 8.60
N PHE A 104 8.38 3.45 8.48
CA PHE A 104 7.46 2.48 7.90
C PHE A 104 6.38 3.24 7.14
N HIS A 105 6.20 2.92 5.86
CA HIS A 105 5.37 3.70 4.96
C HIS A 105 4.50 2.82 4.07
N ILE A 106 3.43 3.42 3.55
CA ILE A 106 2.86 3.03 2.26
C ILE A 106 3.45 3.96 1.20
N HIS A 107 4.04 3.37 0.17
CA HIS A 107 4.50 4.08 -1.02
C HIS A 107 3.56 3.82 -2.19
N CYS A 108 3.61 4.71 -3.19
CA CYS A 108 2.93 4.51 -4.46
C CYS A 108 3.93 4.34 -5.62
N GLY A 109 4.12 3.11 -6.08
CA GLY A 109 4.88 2.77 -7.28
C GLY A 109 4.61 1.31 -7.69
N PRO A 110 4.70 0.99 -9.00
CA PRO A 110 4.60 -0.39 -9.45
C PRO A 110 5.75 -1.26 -8.89
N PRO A 111 5.66 -2.60 -9.00
CA PRO A 111 6.73 -3.51 -8.60
C PRO A 111 8.09 -3.08 -9.17
N GLY A 112 9.13 -3.09 -8.33
CA GLY A 112 10.49 -2.73 -8.72
C GLY A 112 10.77 -1.22 -8.85
N VAL A 113 9.77 -0.35 -8.69
CA VAL A 113 9.97 1.10 -8.75
C VAL A 113 9.88 1.71 -7.36
N LEU A 114 10.77 2.68 -7.08
CA LEU A 114 10.70 3.52 -5.89
C LEU A 114 9.66 4.62 -6.09
N GLY A 115 8.61 4.57 -5.27
CA GLY A 115 7.50 5.52 -5.28
C GLY A 115 7.61 6.62 -4.24
N PRO A 116 6.89 7.73 -4.38
CA PRO A 116 6.66 8.64 -3.26
C PRO A 116 5.95 7.94 -2.10
N VAL A 117 6.24 8.37 -0.88
CA VAL A 117 5.45 8.06 0.31
C VAL A 117 4.06 8.66 0.13
N VAL A 118 3.02 7.89 0.47
CA VAL A 118 1.60 8.30 0.46
C VAL A 118 0.94 8.19 1.83
N VAL A 119 1.49 7.36 2.72
CA VAL A 119 1.13 7.29 4.15
C VAL A 119 2.42 7.08 4.93
N ASP A 120 2.65 7.92 5.93
CA ASP A 120 3.76 7.77 6.87
C ASP A 120 3.25 7.34 8.26
N PHE A 121 3.63 6.14 8.69
CA PHE A 121 3.24 5.63 9.99
C PHE A 121 4.08 6.21 11.14
N GLY A 122 5.24 6.81 10.85
CA GLY A 122 6.08 7.50 11.84
C GLY A 122 5.43 8.77 12.39
N GLU A 123 4.58 9.43 11.61
CA GLU A 123 3.80 10.59 12.06
C GLU A 123 2.69 10.21 13.07
N LEU A 124 2.39 8.91 13.22
CA LEU A 124 1.39 8.40 14.17
C LEU A 124 1.98 8.09 15.54
N GLY A 125 3.31 8.13 15.68
CA GLY A 125 3.99 7.90 16.94
C GLY A 125 5.35 7.20 16.78
N ASN A 126 5.93 6.82 17.91
CA ASN A 126 7.24 6.16 17.92
C ASN A 126 7.12 4.71 17.43
N LEU A 127 7.58 4.44 16.20
CA LEU A 127 7.49 3.13 15.56
C LEU A 127 8.13 2.00 16.37
N SER A 128 9.28 2.23 17.01
CA SER A 128 9.94 1.20 17.83
C SER A 128 9.10 0.76 19.03
N LYS A 129 8.26 1.66 19.56
CA LYS A 129 7.28 1.33 20.60
C LYS A 129 6.04 0.68 20.01
N THR A 130 5.51 1.22 18.93
CA THR A 130 4.27 0.70 18.33
C THR A 130 4.46 -0.70 17.77
N LEU A 131 5.64 -1.02 17.23
CA LEU A 131 6.00 -2.32 16.67
C LEU A 131 6.81 -3.20 17.63
N SER A 132 6.86 -2.90 18.94
CA SER A 132 7.67 -3.67 19.90
C SER A 132 7.26 -5.14 19.98
N GLU A 133 5.97 -5.42 19.75
CA GLU A 133 5.40 -6.77 19.69
C GLU A 133 5.37 -7.35 18.26
N GLY A 134 6.00 -6.65 17.30
CA GLY A 134 5.98 -7.02 15.90
C GLY A 134 4.62 -6.84 15.23
N LYS A 135 3.71 -6.03 15.80
CA LYS A 135 2.38 -5.78 15.26
C LYS A 135 2.04 -4.29 15.25
N LEU A 136 1.21 -3.88 14.31
CA LEU A 136 0.68 -2.52 14.19
C LEU A 136 -0.80 -2.62 13.79
N SER A 137 -1.64 -1.83 14.44
CA SER A 137 -3.03 -1.62 14.04
C SER A 137 -3.35 -0.14 14.08
N VAL A 138 -3.81 0.41 12.96
CA VAL A 138 -4.02 1.85 12.77
C VAL A 138 -5.30 2.10 12.01
N GLU A 139 -6.09 3.08 12.46
CA GLU A 139 -7.16 3.69 11.67
C GLU A 139 -6.60 4.88 10.87
N LEU A 140 -6.94 4.93 9.59
CA LEU A 140 -6.61 6.00 8.67
C LEU A 140 -7.86 6.80 8.29
N THR A 141 -7.64 8.10 8.15
CA THR A 141 -8.57 9.09 7.59
C THR A 141 -7.90 9.81 6.42
N ASN A 142 -8.62 10.70 5.73
CA ASN A 142 -8.04 11.53 4.67
C ASN A 142 -6.82 12.34 5.14
N ALA A 143 -6.75 12.70 6.42
CA ALA A 143 -5.61 13.46 6.98
C ALA A 143 -4.30 12.67 6.96
N ASN A 144 -4.36 11.34 6.90
CA ASN A 144 -3.19 10.47 6.88
C ASN A 144 -2.63 10.25 5.46
N VAL A 145 -3.34 10.69 4.41
CA VAL A 145 -2.90 10.55 3.02
C VAL A 145 -2.05 11.76 2.64
N VAL A 146 -0.74 11.63 2.80
CA VAL A 146 0.25 12.69 2.57
C VAL A 146 1.26 12.24 1.52
N PHE A 147 1.39 13.02 0.43
CA PHE A 147 2.44 12.77 -0.56
C PHE A 147 3.75 13.39 -0.08
N ILE A 148 4.89 12.79 -0.44
CA ILE A 148 6.23 13.23 -0.01
C ILE A 148 6.50 14.74 -0.20
N LYS A 149 5.89 15.38 -1.22
CA LYS A 149 6.00 16.83 -1.49
C LYS A 149 5.38 17.69 -0.38
N ASP A 150 4.55 17.11 0.48
CA ASP A 150 3.86 17.74 1.60
C ASP A 150 4.42 17.34 2.98
N MET A 151 5.39 16.41 3.03
CA MET A 151 6.04 15.99 4.26
C MET A 151 7.06 17.04 4.71
N LYS A 152 6.94 17.52 5.95
CA LYS A 152 7.80 18.58 6.48
C LYS A 152 9.27 18.12 6.49
N GLY A 153 10.15 18.90 5.86
CA GLY A 153 11.60 18.67 5.90
C GLY A 153 12.17 17.73 4.82
N MET A 154 11.32 17.12 3.99
CA MET A 154 11.78 16.33 2.84
C MET A 154 11.92 17.23 1.61
N LYS A 155 13.11 17.29 0.99
CA LYS A 155 13.24 17.99 -0.31
C LYS A 155 12.49 17.18 -1.38
N PRO A 156 11.68 17.82 -2.24
CA PRO A 156 11.02 17.12 -3.34
C PRO A 156 12.09 16.53 -4.28
N GLY A 157 12.21 15.20 -4.30
CA GLY A 157 13.10 14.44 -5.17
C GLY A 157 12.32 13.31 -5.84
N LEU A 158 12.52 13.13 -7.14
CA LEU A 158 11.81 12.18 -8.01
C LEU A 158 12.36 10.73 -7.86
N PRO A 159 11.60 9.66 -8.25
CA PRO A 159 10.67 9.60 -9.38
C PRO A 159 9.17 9.58 -9.05
N GLU A 160 8.46 10.40 -9.83
CA GLU A 160 7.05 10.26 -10.20
C GLU A 160 6.83 8.88 -10.83
N SER A 161 6.60 7.89 -9.99
CA SER A 161 6.22 6.53 -10.40
C SER A 161 4.83 6.14 -9.93
N CYS A 162 4.23 6.97 -9.06
CA CYS A 162 2.82 6.88 -8.77
C CYS A 162 2.06 7.36 -10.02
N PRO A 163 1.18 6.54 -10.63
CA PRO A 163 0.42 6.95 -11.80
C PRO A 163 -0.39 8.22 -11.48
N ALA A 164 -0.03 9.34 -12.09
CA ALA A 164 -0.96 10.46 -12.19
C ALA A 164 -2.08 10.03 -13.14
N GLU A 165 -3.34 10.18 -12.74
CA GLU A 165 -4.43 9.98 -13.68
C GLU A 165 -4.33 11.05 -14.77
N LEU A 166 -4.22 10.60 -16.03
CA LEU A 166 -4.20 11.45 -17.21
C LEU A 166 -5.40 12.42 -17.15
N GLY A 167 -5.10 13.72 -17.04
CA GLY A 167 -6.11 14.78 -16.98
C GLY A 167 -6.33 15.43 -15.62
N PHE A 168 -5.74 14.92 -14.53
CA PHE A 168 -5.82 15.54 -13.21
C PHE A 168 -4.49 16.18 -12.81
N LEU A 169 -4.50 17.51 -12.64
CA LEU A 169 -3.32 18.32 -12.29
C LEU A 169 -2.78 18.05 -10.87
N ALA A 170 -3.55 17.35 -10.02
CA ALA A 170 -3.13 16.94 -8.69
C ALA A 170 -3.83 15.63 -8.29
N GLN A 171 -3.08 14.71 -7.65
CA GLN A 171 -3.69 13.57 -6.95
C GLN A 171 -4.46 14.09 -5.73
N THR A 172 -5.73 13.75 -5.62
CA THR A 172 -6.55 14.12 -4.45
C THR A 172 -6.10 13.32 -3.22
N LYS A 173 -6.01 13.98 -2.06
CA LYS A 173 -5.58 13.39 -0.79
C LYS A 173 -6.78 12.80 -0.04
N THR A 174 -7.34 11.74 -0.59
CA THR A 174 -8.51 11.06 -0.01
C THR A 174 -8.28 9.56 0.06
N LEU A 175 -9.00 8.90 0.97
CA LEU A 175 -9.02 7.44 1.02
C LEU A 175 -9.60 6.83 -0.27
N ALA A 176 -10.49 7.54 -0.96
CA ALA A 176 -10.99 7.11 -2.28
C ALA A 176 -9.88 7.09 -3.34
N SER A 177 -9.02 8.11 -3.34
CA SER A 177 -7.84 8.17 -4.22
C SER A 177 -6.85 7.06 -3.86
N LEU A 178 -6.60 6.84 -2.57
CA LEU A 178 -5.73 5.76 -2.10
C LEU A 178 -6.28 4.38 -2.48
N GLU A 179 -7.58 4.14 -2.34
CA GLU A 179 -8.22 2.87 -2.76
C GLU A 179 -8.11 2.66 -4.27
N SER A 180 -8.27 3.71 -5.08
CA SER A 180 -8.06 3.64 -6.53
C SER A 180 -6.63 3.21 -6.88
N LEU A 181 -5.62 3.73 -6.17
CA LEU A 181 -4.22 3.32 -6.32
C LEU A 181 -4.00 1.87 -5.86
N ALA A 182 -4.62 1.45 -4.75
CA ALA A 182 -4.57 0.06 -4.29
C ALA A 182 -5.14 -0.89 -5.34
N ARG A 183 -6.29 -0.53 -5.95
CA ARG A 183 -6.93 -1.28 -7.03
C ARG A 183 -6.05 -1.40 -8.28
N LYS A 184 -5.26 -0.39 -8.59
CA LYS A 184 -4.28 -0.41 -9.68
C LYS A 184 -3.03 -1.25 -9.36
N GLY A 185 -2.90 -1.77 -8.13
CA GLY A 185 -1.76 -2.58 -7.71
C GLY A 185 -0.47 -1.79 -7.61
N VAL A 186 -0.54 -0.47 -7.38
CA VAL A 186 0.63 0.42 -7.32
C VAL A 186 0.96 0.90 -5.92
N LEU A 187 0.33 0.33 -4.88
CA LEU A 187 0.72 0.61 -3.50
C LEU A 187 1.58 -0.51 -2.94
N TYR A 188 2.51 -0.17 -2.06
CA TYR A 188 3.31 -1.16 -1.34
C TYR A 188 3.68 -0.68 0.05
N PHE A 189 3.77 -1.62 0.99
CA PHE A 189 4.39 -1.38 2.29
C PHE A 189 5.91 -1.42 2.16
N ASN A 190 6.59 -0.52 2.88
CA ASN A 190 8.05 -0.48 2.94
C ASN A 190 8.52 -0.16 4.35
N LEU A 191 9.27 -1.08 4.96
CA LEU A 191 9.84 -0.91 6.30
C LEU A 191 11.34 -0.66 6.17
N HIS A 192 11.85 0.33 6.89
CA HIS A 192 13.27 0.71 6.86
C HIS A 192 13.90 0.55 8.23
N THR A 193 15.12 0.03 8.24
CA THR A 193 15.94 -0.11 9.46
C THR A 193 17.21 0.72 9.36
N LYS A 194 17.94 0.84 10.47
CA LYS A 194 19.27 1.47 10.50
C LYS A 194 20.26 0.88 9.49
N ALA A 195 20.14 -0.42 9.21
CA ALA A 195 20.99 -1.14 8.26
C ALA A 195 20.51 -1.04 6.81
N HIS A 196 19.24 -0.64 6.60
CA HIS A 196 18.55 -0.63 5.32
C HIS A 196 17.64 0.59 5.23
N THR A 197 18.24 1.76 5.02
CA THR A 197 17.55 3.04 5.11
C THR A 197 17.06 3.52 3.75
N TYR A 198 17.80 3.29 2.66
CA TYR A 198 17.43 3.81 1.35
C TYR A 198 16.36 2.96 0.65
N TYR A 199 16.66 1.68 0.39
CA TYR A 199 15.71 0.79 -0.29
C TYR A 199 14.66 0.24 0.68
N GLY A 200 15.11 -0.30 1.81
CA GLY A 200 14.24 -0.89 2.82
C GLY A 200 14.75 -2.23 3.33
N GLU A 201 14.34 -2.55 4.56
CA GLU A 201 14.52 -3.85 5.19
C GLU A 201 13.63 -4.91 4.55
N MET A 202 12.41 -4.53 4.17
CA MET A 202 11.49 -5.38 3.42
C MET A 202 10.36 -4.57 2.78
N ARG A 203 9.95 -5.05 1.60
CA ARG A 203 8.89 -4.49 0.77
C ARG A 203 7.79 -5.52 0.53
N GLY A 204 6.54 -5.05 0.39
CA GLY A 204 5.39 -5.88 0.03
C GLY A 204 4.41 -5.12 -0.86
N GLN A 205 4.27 -5.53 -2.12
CA GLN A 205 3.26 -4.96 -3.01
C GLN A 205 1.84 -5.34 -2.56
N LEU A 206 0.95 -4.35 -2.48
CA LEU A 206 -0.46 -4.56 -2.16
C LEU A 206 -1.21 -5.09 -3.38
N TYR A 207 -1.97 -6.16 -3.16
CA TYR A 207 -2.89 -6.74 -4.12
C TYR A 207 -4.22 -7.09 -3.44
N ALA A 208 -5.29 -7.27 -4.21
CA ALA A 208 -6.59 -7.60 -3.65
C ALA A 208 -6.53 -8.95 -2.91
N ALA A 209 -6.96 -8.97 -1.65
CA ALA A 209 -7.00 -10.21 -0.87
C ALA A 209 -7.98 -11.20 -1.53
N GLN A 210 -7.57 -12.46 -1.63
CA GLN A 210 -8.46 -13.52 -2.13
C GLN A 210 -9.45 -13.91 -1.03
N PRO A 211 -10.73 -14.11 -1.36
CA PRO A 211 -11.75 -14.54 -0.40
C PRO A 211 -11.57 -16.00 0.07
#